data_AF-A0AB33I703-F1
#
_entry.id   AF-A0AB33I703-F1
#
_cell.length_a   1.000
_cell.length_b   1.000
_cell.length_c   1.000
_cell.angle_alpha   90.00
_cell.angle_beta   90.00
_cell.angle_gamma   90.00
#
_symmetry.space_group_name_H-M   'P 1'
#
loop_
_entity.id
_entity.type
_entity.pdbx_description
1 polymer ?
#
loop_
_entity_poly.entity_id
_entity_poly.type
_entity_poly.pdbx_seq_one_letter_code
_entity_poly.pdbx_strand_id
1 'polypeptide(L)'
;MRYQTSRHQTGPHGVSRTSRRLRQTRRLSPWDATDEDLQFMAALTERLGAPPVSTMMRYCGPEARHLDQLGESLGDWRRVLEALARRYPDLPRSGQQASDGTTLDSAPERIVWETLVQLVPDELDVCCHPWLEEGRYLRSDFGLCAPDEETPLVCIEVMGMLGSDRICRADVEEASLDRLEDKQDWFSQPGRPLLRVIWLDMMAHPDWLEAICSEAIEAAVAQLVCNGEERRTLVPDRNARYGKRRSLSSPYRRVRE
;
A
#
# COMPACT_ATOMS: atom_id res chain seq x y z
N MET A 1 20.44 -93.85 -5.00
CA MET A 1 19.06 -93.90 -4.48
C MET A 1 18.24 -92.85 -5.19
N ARG A 2 17.21 -93.29 -5.91
CA ARG A 2 16.22 -92.45 -6.61
C ARG A 2 15.17 -92.01 -5.60
N TYR A 3 14.72 -90.76 -5.66
CA TYR A 3 13.30 -90.42 -5.57
C TYR A 3 13.03 -89.17 -6.43
N GLN A 4 12.35 -89.41 -7.55
CA GLN A 4 11.55 -88.43 -8.26
C GLN A 4 10.11 -88.57 -7.76
N THR A 5 9.44 -87.46 -7.48
CA THR A 5 7.99 -87.29 -7.70
C THR A 5 7.72 -85.87 -8.21
N SER A 6 7.47 -85.81 -9.51
CA SER A 6 6.60 -84.88 -10.26
C SER A 6 5.22 -84.75 -9.60
N ARG A 7 4.34 -83.76 -9.78
CA ARG A 7 4.15 -82.49 -10.53
C ARG A 7 2.83 -81.91 -9.96
N HIS A 8 2.58 -80.61 -10.05
CA HIS A 8 1.46 -80.05 -10.83
C HIS A 8 1.37 -78.52 -10.70
N GLN A 9 1.29 -77.89 -11.86
CA GLN A 9 1.00 -76.47 -12.08
C GLN A 9 -0.48 -76.18 -11.83
N THR A 10 -0.75 -74.99 -11.28
CA THR A 10 -1.84 -74.10 -11.71
C THR A 10 -1.37 -72.66 -11.50
N GLY A 11 -1.21 -71.88 -12.59
CA GLY A 11 -1.40 -70.43 -12.50
C GLY A 11 -2.90 -70.12 -12.45
N PRO A 12 -3.37 -68.89 -12.71
CA PRO A 12 -2.71 -67.59 -12.87
C PRO A 12 -3.39 -66.49 -11.97
N HIS A 13 -3.20 -65.21 -12.31
CA HIS A 13 -3.87 -64.01 -11.77
C HIS A 13 -3.15 -63.39 -10.56
N GLY A 14 -2.46 -62.26 -10.73
CA GLY A 14 -3.09 -61.01 -11.10
C GLY A 14 -3.55 -60.26 -9.85
N VAL A 15 -2.68 -60.12 -8.84
CA VAL A 15 -2.96 -59.21 -7.72
C VAL A 15 -2.58 -57.81 -8.18
N SER A 16 -3.55 -57.23 -8.89
CA SER A 16 -3.66 -55.80 -9.12
C SER A 16 -3.33 -55.09 -7.80
N ARG A 17 -2.19 -54.39 -7.76
CA ARG A 17 -1.94 -53.34 -6.77
C ARG A 17 -2.96 -52.25 -7.06
N THR A 18 -4.19 -52.45 -6.62
CA THR A 18 -5.12 -51.37 -6.39
C THR A 18 -4.50 -50.52 -5.30
N SER A 19 -3.71 -49.55 -5.72
CA SER A 19 -3.47 -48.32 -4.98
C SER A 19 -4.84 -47.76 -4.65
N ARG A 20 -5.43 -48.23 -3.55
CA ARG A 20 -6.49 -47.55 -2.83
C ARG A 20 -5.87 -46.21 -2.48
N ARG A 21 -6.06 -45.22 -3.37
CA ARG A 21 -6.10 -43.82 -2.99
C ARG A 21 -7.24 -43.72 -1.98
N LEU A 22 -6.93 -44.04 -0.74
CA LEU A 22 -7.60 -43.45 0.40
C LEU A 22 -7.41 -41.96 0.19
N ARG A 23 -8.37 -41.33 -0.48
CA ARG A 23 -8.70 -39.94 -0.22
C ARG A 23 -9.02 -39.93 1.27
N GLN A 24 -7.99 -39.75 2.09
CA GLN A 24 -8.17 -39.11 3.38
C GLN A 24 -8.82 -37.78 3.01
N THR A 25 -10.14 -37.73 3.12
CA THR A 25 -10.84 -36.49 3.36
C THR A 25 -10.25 -36.00 4.67
N ARG A 26 -9.17 -35.22 4.56
CA ARG A 26 -8.59 -34.48 5.67
C ARG A 26 -9.80 -33.75 6.25
N ARG A 27 -10.24 -34.14 7.45
CA ARG A 27 -11.30 -33.39 8.13
C ARG A 27 -10.76 -31.98 8.20
N LEU A 28 -11.39 -31.07 7.47
CA LEU A 28 -11.04 -29.66 7.53
C LEU A 28 -11.19 -29.27 9.00
N SER A 29 -10.08 -28.85 9.59
CA SER A 29 -10.13 -28.23 10.90
C SER A 29 -11.07 -27.02 10.77
N PRO A 30 -11.89 -26.70 11.79
CA PRO A 30 -12.56 -25.39 11.84
C PRO A 30 -11.57 -24.21 11.69
N TRP A 31 -10.28 -24.48 11.92
CA TRP A 31 -9.14 -23.57 11.81
C TRP A 31 -8.38 -23.68 10.47
N ASP A 32 -8.98 -24.30 9.44
CA ASP A 32 -8.50 -24.32 8.07
C ASP A 32 -9.40 -23.42 7.20
N ALA A 33 -8.80 -22.71 6.24
CA ALA A 33 -9.56 -21.94 5.25
C ALA A 33 -10.47 -22.87 4.42
N THR A 34 -11.70 -22.41 4.21
CA THR A 34 -12.66 -23.02 3.31
C THR A 34 -12.37 -22.70 1.85
N ASP A 35 -13.09 -23.35 0.94
CA ASP A 35 -13.04 -23.01 -0.47
C ASP A 35 -13.58 -21.60 -0.74
N GLU A 36 -14.62 -21.17 0.00
CA GLU A 36 -15.16 -19.81 -0.08
C GLU A 36 -14.13 -18.78 0.41
N ASP A 37 -13.45 -19.03 1.52
CA ASP A 37 -12.41 -18.15 2.05
C ASP A 37 -11.29 -17.94 1.04
N LEU A 38 -10.82 -19.02 0.42
CA LEU A 38 -9.75 -18.96 -0.57
C LEU A 38 -10.19 -18.24 -1.84
N GLN A 39 -11.45 -18.39 -2.25
CA GLN A 39 -11.99 -17.64 -3.39
C GLN A 39 -12.11 -16.14 -3.08
N PHE A 40 -12.59 -15.80 -1.87
CA PHE A 40 -12.66 -14.42 -1.41
C PHE A 40 -11.27 -13.78 -1.36
N MET A 41 -10.31 -14.45 -0.70
CA MET A 41 -8.93 -14.01 -0.61
C MET A 41 -8.28 -13.87 -1.98
N ALA A 42 -8.56 -14.78 -2.93
CA ALA A 42 -8.03 -14.70 -4.28
C ALA A 42 -8.53 -13.45 -5.01
N ALA A 43 -9.85 -13.20 -5.00
CA ALA A 43 -10.44 -12.03 -5.63
C ALA A 43 -9.93 -10.72 -5.01
N LEU A 44 -9.82 -10.67 -3.68
CA LEU A 44 -9.29 -9.50 -2.99
C LEU A 44 -7.81 -9.28 -3.30
N THR A 45 -7.00 -10.35 -3.31
CA THR A 45 -5.56 -10.29 -3.65
C THR A 45 -5.34 -9.77 -5.08
N GLU A 46 -6.15 -10.24 -6.03
CA GLU A 46 -6.07 -9.80 -7.43
C GLU A 46 -6.35 -8.30 -7.56
N ARG A 47 -7.39 -7.81 -6.87
CA ARG A 47 -7.75 -6.38 -6.90
C ARG A 47 -6.73 -5.48 -6.19
N LEU A 48 -6.11 -5.95 -5.11
CA LEU A 48 -5.15 -5.18 -4.32
C LEU A 48 -3.71 -5.25 -4.86
N GLY A 49 -3.41 -6.18 -5.78
CA GLY A 49 -2.02 -6.46 -6.21
C GLY A 49 -1.13 -7.14 -5.16
N ALA A 50 -1.65 -7.37 -3.95
CA ALA A 50 -0.97 -8.05 -2.86
C ALA A 50 -1.99 -8.76 -1.94
N PRO A 51 -1.60 -9.85 -1.25
CA PRO A 51 -2.50 -10.49 -0.29
C PRO A 51 -2.87 -9.52 0.85
N PRO A 52 -4.15 -9.43 1.25
CA PRO A 52 -4.55 -8.60 2.37
C PRO A 52 -3.90 -9.10 3.67
N VAL A 53 -3.76 -8.23 4.67
CA VAL A 53 -3.31 -8.64 6.01
C VAL A 53 -4.49 -9.14 6.85
N SER A 54 -4.23 -9.97 7.86
CA SER A 54 -5.29 -10.58 8.68
C SER A 54 -6.20 -9.55 9.34
N THR A 55 -5.65 -8.45 9.82
CA THR A 55 -6.37 -7.36 10.49
C THR A 55 -7.37 -6.64 9.57
N MET A 56 -7.22 -6.73 8.24
CA MET A 56 -8.20 -6.17 7.29
C MET A 56 -9.50 -6.97 7.25
N MET A 57 -9.49 -8.26 7.62
CA MET A 57 -10.64 -9.16 7.45
C MET A 57 -11.85 -8.71 8.26
N ARG A 58 -11.64 -8.04 9.40
CA ARG A 58 -12.71 -7.46 10.22
C ARG A 58 -13.55 -6.41 9.50
N TYR A 59 -13.02 -5.81 8.43
CA TYR A 59 -13.67 -4.76 7.64
C TYR A 59 -14.24 -5.26 6.31
N CYS A 60 -13.96 -6.50 5.94
CA CYS A 60 -14.36 -7.07 4.65
C CYS A 60 -15.82 -7.54 4.59
N GLY A 61 -16.60 -7.35 5.65
CA GLY A 61 -18.01 -7.75 5.71
C GLY A 61 -18.24 -9.20 6.13
N PRO A 62 -19.50 -9.68 6.07
CA PRO A 62 -19.89 -11.03 6.53
C PRO A 62 -19.14 -12.18 5.86
N GLU A 63 -18.76 -12.01 4.59
CA GLU A 63 -18.07 -13.00 3.76
C GLU A 63 -16.68 -13.33 4.32
N ALA A 64 -16.04 -12.39 5.01
CA ALA A 64 -14.72 -12.56 5.61
C ALA A 64 -14.77 -12.94 7.10
N ARG A 65 -15.94 -13.23 7.67
CA ARG A 65 -16.06 -13.51 9.12
C ARG A 65 -15.21 -14.70 9.57
N HIS A 66 -15.12 -15.76 8.76
CA HIS A 66 -14.28 -16.91 9.09
C HIS A 66 -12.80 -16.54 9.00
N LEU A 67 -12.40 -15.77 7.98
CA LEU A 67 -11.05 -15.24 7.82
C LEU A 67 -10.63 -14.31 8.97
N ASP A 68 -11.53 -13.47 9.50
CA ASP A 68 -11.28 -12.63 10.68
C ASP A 68 -10.93 -13.50 11.90
N GLN A 69 -11.70 -14.59 12.14
CA GLN A 69 -11.41 -15.55 13.21
C GLN A 69 -10.07 -16.26 13.01
N LEU A 70 -9.76 -16.69 11.78
CA LEU A 70 -8.45 -17.30 11.46
C LEU A 70 -7.30 -16.29 11.62
N GLY A 71 -7.58 -15.01 11.39
CA GLY A 71 -6.64 -13.90 11.47
C GLY A 71 -6.15 -13.58 12.88
N GLU A 72 -6.85 -14.06 13.93
CA GLU A 72 -6.43 -13.89 15.33
C GLU A 72 -5.16 -14.69 15.67
N SER A 73 -4.83 -15.71 14.88
CA SER A 73 -3.64 -16.55 15.06
C SER A 73 -2.69 -16.41 13.87
N LEU A 74 -1.47 -15.94 14.13
CA LEU A 74 -0.40 -15.86 13.11
C LEU A 74 -0.14 -17.21 12.43
N GLY A 75 -0.24 -18.30 13.19
CA GLY A 75 -0.04 -19.65 12.67
C GLY A 75 -1.16 -20.10 11.74
N ASP A 76 -2.40 -19.69 12.03
CA ASP A 76 -3.58 -20.05 11.24
C ASP A 76 -3.62 -19.21 9.98
N TRP A 77 -3.39 -17.90 10.11
CA TRP A 77 -3.25 -16.98 8.99
C TRP A 77 -2.17 -17.44 7.99
N ARG A 78 -1.00 -17.85 8.49
CA ARG A 78 0.05 -18.42 7.63
C ARG A 78 -0.45 -19.66 6.86
N ARG A 79 -1.24 -20.54 7.47
CA ARG A 79 -1.82 -21.69 6.76
C ARG A 79 -2.82 -21.27 5.70
N VAL A 80 -3.60 -20.20 5.93
CA VAL A 80 -4.48 -19.60 4.91
C VAL A 80 -3.66 -19.14 3.71
N LEU A 81 -2.61 -18.34 3.93
CA LEU A 81 -1.74 -17.84 2.86
C LEU A 81 -1.04 -18.98 2.10
N GLU A 82 -0.58 -20.02 2.80
CA GLU A 82 0.01 -21.20 2.16
C GLU A 82 -1.00 -22.01 1.34
N ALA A 83 -2.26 -22.08 1.79
CA ALA A 83 -3.35 -22.72 1.05
C ALA A 83 -3.74 -21.91 -0.19
N LEU A 84 -3.79 -20.58 -0.06
CA LEU A 84 -4.04 -19.64 -1.16
C LEU A 84 -2.97 -19.79 -2.25
N ALA A 85 -1.69 -19.71 -1.88
CA ALA A 85 -0.57 -19.85 -2.81
C ALA A 85 -0.52 -21.22 -3.51
N ARG A 86 -1.01 -22.28 -2.84
CA ARG A 86 -1.11 -23.62 -3.45
C ARG A 86 -2.26 -23.72 -4.45
N ARG A 87 -3.39 -23.05 -4.19
CA ARG A 87 -4.58 -23.11 -5.04
C ARG A 87 -4.50 -22.12 -6.22
N TYR A 88 -3.90 -20.97 -6.01
CA TYR A 88 -3.77 -19.88 -6.97
C TYR A 88 -2.28 -19.48 -7.08
N PRO A 89 -1.46 -20.27 -7.79
CA PRO A 89 0.00 -20.07 -7.83
C PRO A 89 0.45 -18.80 -8.55
N ASP A 90 -0.42 -18.24 -9.39
CA ASP A 90 -0.15 -17.04 -10.20
C ASP A 90 -0.46 -15.74 -9.45
N LEU A 91 -1.11 -15.81 -8.28
CA LEU A 91 -1.39 -14.63 -7.48
C LEU A 91 -0.11 -14.06 -6.84
N PRO A 92 -0.07 -12.73 -6.60
CA PRO A 92 0.97 -12.10 -5.81
C PRO A 92 1.18 -12.80 -4.47
N ARG A 93 2.45 -13.06 -4.13
CA ARG A 93 2.81 -13.69 -2.85
C ARG A 93 2.85 -12.68 -1.72
N SER A 94 2.67 -13.16 -0.49
CA SER A 94 2.88 -12.34 0.71
C SER A 94 4.32 -11.83 0.80
N GLY A 95 4.50 -10.59 1.23
CA GLY A 95 5.81 -9.98 1.42
C GLY A 95 5.78 -8.48 1.16
N GLN A 96 6.92 -7.84 1.40
CA GLN A 96 7.13 -6.40 1.33
C GLN A 96 7.57 -5.88 -0.05
N GLN A 97 7.92 -6.79 -0.98
CA GLN A 97 8.34 -6.40 -2.31
C GLN A 97 7.13 -6.29 -3.25
N ALA A 98 6.97 -5.11 -3.85
CA ALA A 98 5.96 -4.82 -4.86
C ALA A 98 6.30 -5.42 -6.23
N SER A 99 5.32 -5.37 -7.15
CA SER A 99 5.43 -5.93 -8.50
C SER A 99 6.57 -5.33 -9.35
N ASP A 100 6.90 -4.06 -9.13
CA ASP A 100 8.01 -3.33 -9.76
C ASP A 100 9.39 -3.58 -9.11
N GLY A 101 9.44 -4.36 -8.03
CA GLY A 101 10.65 -4.66 -7.27
C GLY A 101 10.90 -3.72 -6.08
N THR A 102 10.09 -2.68 -5.89
CA THR A 102 10.18 -1.75 -4.75
C THR A 102 9.97 -2.51 -3.43
N THR A 103 10.84 -2.27 -2.44
CA THR A 103 10.76 -2.91 -1.12
C THR A 103 10.23 -1.92 -0.11
N LEU A 104 9.17 -2.30 0.61
CA LEU A 104 8.43 -1.44 1.53
C LEU A 104 8.55 -1.94 2.98
N ASP A 105 8.19 -1.10 3.96
CA ASP A 105 8.36 -1.47 5.37
C ASP A 105 7.28 -2.45 5.84
N SER A 106 6.14 -2.52 5.14
CA SER A 106 5.03 -3.38 5.54
C SER A 106 4.18 -3.89 4.37
N ALA A 107 3.37 -4.93 4.62
CA ALA A 107 2.40 -5.44 3.64
C ALA A 107 1.25 -4.46 3.34
N PRO A 108 0.71 -3.71 4.33
CA PRO A 108 -0.26 -2.63 4.06
C PRO A 108 0.33 -1.53 3.17
N GLU A 109 1.58 -1.11 3.40
CA GLU A 109 2.26 -0.17 2.49
C GLU A 109 2.32 -0.71 1.07
N ARG A 110 2.65 -2.01 0.90
CA ARG A 110 2.64 -2.63 -0.43
C ARG A 110 1.29 -2.57 -1.10
N ILE A 111 0.19 -2.85 -0.39
CA ILE A 111 -1.16 -2.76 -0.96
C ILE A 111 -1.43 -1.34 -1.48
N VAL A 112 -1.06 -0.32 -0.71
CA VAL A 112 -1.22 1.08 -1.12
C VAL A 112 -0.33 1.40 -2.31
N TRP A 113 0.93 0.97 -2.31
CA TRP A 113 1.88 1.20 -3.40
C TRP A 113 1.38 0.62 -4.72
N GLU A 114 0.95 -0.65 -4.74
CA GLU A 114 0.47 -1.33 -5.94
C GLU A 114 -0.72 -0.60 -6.58
N THR A 115 -1.53 0.10 -5.77
CA THR A 115 -2.63 0.94 -6.26
C THR A 115 -2.13 2.31 -6.71
N LEU A 116 -1.29 2.96 -5.90
CA LEU A 116 -0.83 4.32 -6.13
C LEU A 116 -0.04 4.44 -7.44
N VAL A 117 0.90 3.53 -7.71
CA VAL A 117 1.74 3.59 -8.92
C VAL A 117 0.99 3.34 -10.23
N GLN A 118 -0.23 2.81 -10.16
CA GLN A 118 -1.08 2.65 -11.35
C GLN A 118 -1.84 3.93 -11.68
N LEU A 119 -2.00 4.85 -10.72
CA LEU A 119 -2.85 6.03 -10.82
C LEU A 119 -2.05 7.33 -10.97
N VAL A 120 -0.81 7.36 -10.47
CA VAL A 120 0.01 8.58 -10.46
C VAL A 120 0.36 9.00 -11.89
N PRO A 121 0.08 10.25 -12.28
CA PRO A 121 0.39 10.76 -13.62
C PRO A 121 1.87 11.12 -13.78
N ASP A 122 2.34 11.25 -15.03
CA ASP A 122 3.73 11.54 -15.37
C ASP A 122 4.25 12.88 -14.79
N GLU A 123 3.36 13.82 -14.45
CA GLU A 123 3.73 15.10 -13.82
C GLU A 123 4.00 15.03 -12.30
N LEU A 124 3.90 13.84 -11.68
CA LEU A 124 4.20 13.63 -10.26
C LEU A 124 5.13 12.44 -10.08
N ASP A 125 6.04 12.57 -9.11
CA ASP A 125 6.87 11.46 -8.65
C ASP A 125 6.30 10.88 -7.34
N VAL A 126 6.41 9.57 -7.16
CA VAL A 126 6.15 8.91 -5.88
C VAL A 126 7.48 8.60 -5.20
N CYS A 127 7.68 9.10 -3.98
CA CYS A 127 8.82 8.73 -3.16
C CYS A 127 8.39 7.85 -1.97
N CYS A 128 9.20 6.83 -1.68
CA CYS A 128 9.05 6.02 -0.47
C CYS A 128 9.77 6.70 0.69
N HIS A 129 9.14 6.69 1.86
CA HIS A 129 9.76 7.06 3.13
C HIS A 129 10.43 8.45 3.15
N PRO A 130 9.79 9.53 2.66
CA PRO A 130 10.40 10.85 2.64
C PRO A 130 10.73 11.33 4.06
N TRP A 131 11.92 11.91 4.21
CA TRP A 131 12.35 12.57 5.45
C TRP A 131 11.66 13.93 5.56
N LEU A 132 10.96 14.15 6.67
CA LEU A 132 10.14 15.35 6.86
C LEU A 132 10.83 16.43 7.69
N GLU A 133 11.70 16.02 8.61
CA GLU A 133 12.49 16.91 9.45
C GLU A 133 13.79 16.23 9.89
N GLU A 134 14.91 16.94 9.73
CA GLU A 134 16.23 16.44 10.13
C GLU A 134 16.33 16.35 11.67
N GLY A 135 16.71 15.17 12.18
CA GLY A 135 16.88 14.94 13.62
C GLY A 135 15.60 14.52 14.38
N ARG A 136 14.45 14.44 13.72
CA ARG A 136 13.28 13.71 14.22
C ARG A 136 13.07 12.45 13.37
N TYR A 137 12.71 11.33 13.99
CA TYR A 137 12.27 10.11 13.27
C TYR A 137 10.85 10.30 12.69
N LEU A 138 10.59 11.43 12.03
CA LEU A 138 9.32 11.73 11.40
C LEU A 138 9.49 11.51 9.89
N ARG A 139 9.02 10.35 9.43
CA ARG A 139 8.92 9.96 8.02
C ARG A 139 7.46 9.65 7.73
N SER A 140 6.99 9.93 6.53
CA SER A 140 5.73 9.36 6.02
C SER A 140 6.01 8.08 5.25
N ASP A 141 5.01 7.25 5.02
CA ASP A 141 5.19 6.04 4.22
C ASP A 141 5.43 6.37 2.74
N PHE A 142 4.66 7.33 2.20
CA PHE A 142 4.85 7.83 0.84
C PHE A 142 4.78 9.35 0.75
N GLY A 143 5.36 9.90 -0.30
CA GLY A 143 5.19 11.29 -0.73
C GLY A 143 4.86 11.38 -2.21
N LEU A 144 3.96 12.29 -2.57
CA LEU A 144 3.71 12.75 -3.93
C LEU A 144 4.47 14.05 -4.14
N CYS A 145 5.48 13.99 -5.00
CA CYS A 145 6.43 15.06 -5.24
C CYS A 145 6.19 15.72 -6.61
N ALA A 146 6.47 17.01 -6.70
CA ALA A 146 6.73 17.61 -7.99
C ALA A 146 8.02 17.01 -8.58
N PRO A 147 8.16 16.94 -9.91
CA PRO A 147 9.38 16.45 -10.54
C PRO A 147 10.59 17.26 -10.07
N ASP A 148 11.67 16.56 -9.74
CA ASP A 148 12.93 17.12 -9.23
C ASP A 148 12.82 17.85 -7.86
N GLU A 149 11.70 17.72 -7.11
CA GLU A 149 11.55 18.32 -5.79
C GLU A 149 11.62 17.28 -4.65
N GLU A 150 12.47 17.54 -3.66
CA GLU A 150 12.65 16.64 -2.50
C GLU A 150 11.50 16.74 -1.49
N THR A 151 10.78 17.87 -1.44
CA THR A 151 9.68 18.07 -0.50
C THR A 151 8.37 17.61 -1.12
N PRO A 152 7.65 16.65 -0.49
CA PRO A 152 6.35 16.21 -0.99
C PRO A 152 5.31 17.34 -0.94
N LEU A 153 4.43 17.37 -1.93
CA LEU A 153 3.22 18.19 -1.92
C LEU A 153 2.15 17.56 -1.02
N VAL A 154 2.05 16.23 -1.07
CA VAL A 154 1.17 15.40 -0.24
C VAL A 154 1.98 14.25 0.32
N CYS A 155 1.88 14.01 1.61
CA CYS A 155 2.37 12.83 2.30
C CYS A 155 1.22 11.86 2.55
N ILE A 156 1.50 10.57 2.42
CA ILE A 156 0.56 9.49 2.72
C ILE A 156 1.12 8.67 3.88
N GLU A 157 0.27 8.44 4.87
CA GLU A 157 0.50 7.52 5.98
C GLU A 157 -0.45 6.33 5.90
N VAL A 158 0.08 5.13 6.04
CA VAL A 158 -0.65 3.87 5.96
C VAL A 158 -0.78 3.24 7.34
N MET A 159 -2.01 3.17 7.84
CA MET A 159 -2.30 2.52 9.11
C MET A 159 -2.44 1.02 8.92
N GLY A 160 -1.42 0.27 9.32
CA GLY A 160 -1.38 -1.19 9.13
C GLY A 160 -2.10 -2.04 10.18
N MET A 161 -2.59 -1.45 11.27
CA MET A 161 -3.19 -2.19 12.40
C MET A 161 -4.62 -1.74 12.75
N LEU A 162 -5.04 -0.57 12.28
CA LEU A 162 -6.27 0.08 12.70
C LEU A 162 -7.11 0.55 11.53
N GLY A 163 -8.43 0.51 11.71
CA GLY A 163 -9.36 1.18 10.82
C GLY A 163 -9.67 2.59 11.33
N SER A 164 -10.42 3.34 10.52
CA SER A 164 -10.82 4.71 10.78
C SER A 164 -11.73 4.86 12.01
N ASP A 165 -12.31 3.76 12.49
CA ASP A 165 -13.04 3.66 13.76
C ASP A 165 -12.16 3.81 15.01
N ARG A 166 -10.84 3.67 14.86
CA ARG A 166 -9.83 3.78 15.93
C ARG A 166 -10.06 2.85 17.11
N ILE A 167 -10.71 1.71 16.89
CA ILE A 167 -10.96 0.73 17.95
C ILE A 167 -9.70 -0.11 18.18
N CYS A 168 -9.09 0.08 19.34
CA CYS A 168 -7.94 -0.70 19.80
C CYS A 168 -8.37 -1.99 20.53
N ARG A 169 -7.62 -3.07 20.29
CA ARG A 169 -7.69 -4.38 20.94
C ARG A 169 -6.38 -4.73 21.67
N ALA A 170 -5.31 -3.97 21.46
CA ALA A 170 -4.01 -4.17 22.10
C ALA A 170 -3.25 -2.84 22.31
N ASP A 171 -2.40 -2.79 23.34
CA ASP A 171 -1.58 -1.62 23.70
C ASP A 171 -0.74 -1.07 22.53
N VAL A 172 -0.29 -1.96 21.63
CA VAL A 172 0.49 -1.57 20.44
C VAL A 172 -0.31 -0.71 19.45
N GLU A 173 -1.63 -0.93 19.39
CA GLU A 173 -2.54 -0.16 18.55
C GLU A 173 -2.79 1.22 19.16
N GLU A 174 -2.99 1.31 20.47
CA GLU A 174 -3.10 2.59 21.19
C GLU A 174 -1.84 3.44 21.00
N ALA A 175 -0.66 2.86 21.24
CA ALA A 175 0.61 3.55 21.01
C ALA A 175 0.81 3.96 19.54
N SER A 176 0.13 3.30 18.59
CA SER A 176 0.16 3.68 17.18
C SER A 176 -0.73 4.89 16.88
N LEU A 177 -1.86 5.04 17.59
CA LEU A 177 -2.70 6.22 17.49
C LEU A 177 -2.02 7.44 18.10
N ASP A 178 -1.37 7.29 19.27
CA ASP A 178 -0.62 8.39 19.89
C ASP A 178 0.46 8.93 18.94
N ARG A 179 1.23 8.02 18.31
CA ARG A 179 2.23 8.38 17.30
C ARG A 179 1.62 9.06 16.07
N LEU A 180 0.43 8.64 15.64
CA LEU A 180 -0.28 9.27 14.54
C LEU A 180 -0.77 10.67 14.92
N GLU A 181 -1.26 10.87 16.15
CA GLU A 181 -1.71 12.17 16.65
C GLU A 181 -0.56 13.19 16.67
N ASP A 182 0.59 12.82 17.26
CA ASP A 182 1.80 13.64 17.25
C ASP A 182 2.23 14.05 15.83
N LYS A 183 2.07 13.12 14.88
CA LYS A 183 2.39 13.35 13.47
C LYS A 183 1.36 14.27 12.80
N GLN A 184 0.07 14.07 13.05
CA GLN A 184 -1.00 14.94 12.55
C GLN A 184 -0.83 16.37 13.06
N ASP A 185 -0.46 16.54 14.32
CA ASP A 185 -0.14 17.84 14.90
C ASP A 185 1.03 18.51 14.18
N TRP A 186 2.10 17.77 13.86
CA TRP A 186 3.20 18.30 13.07
C TRP A 186 2.76 18.75 11.67
N PHE A 187 1.98 17.91 10.96
CA PHE A 187 1.48 18.22 9.61
C PHE A 187 0.47 19.36 9.58
N SER A 188 -0.21 19.65 10.69
CA SER A 188 -1.16 20.76 10.77
C SER A 188 -0.50 22.15 10.76
N GLN A 189 0.82 22.21 10.95
CA GLN A 189 1.56 23.47 11.02
C GLN A 189 1.64 24.17 9.64
N PRO A 190 1.69 25.51 9.60
CA PRO A 190 1.82 26.24 8.33
C PRO A 190 3.09 25.87 7.55
N GLY A 191 2.95 25.75 6.23
CA GLY A 191 4.07 25.44 5.34
C GLY A 191 4.51 23.97 5.34
N ARG A 192 3.76 23.08 5.99
CA ARG A 192 3.96 21.63 5.91
C ARG A 192 3.18 21.03 4.72
N PRO A 193 3.63 19.88 4.18
CA PRO A 193 2.86 19.15 3.17
C PRO A 193 1.47 18.76 3.68
N LEU A 194 0.55 18.48 2.77
CA LEU A 194 -0.73 17.89 3.17
C LEU A 194 -0.51 16.45 3.64
N LEU A 195 -1.22 16.01 4.68
CA LEU A 195 -1.23 14.61 5.11
C LEU A 195 -2.51 13.91 4.65
N ARG A 196 -2.37 12.69 4.15
CA ARG A 196 -3.45 11.73 3.91
C ARG A 196 -3.17 10.47 4.73
N VAL A 197 -4.16 10.02 5.49
CA VAL A 197 -4.05 8.79 6.28
C VAL A 197 -4.96 7.75 5.65
N ILE A 198 -4.40 6.62 5.25
CA ILE A 198 -5.12 5.47 4.69
C ILE A 198 -5.26 4.41 5.77
N TRP A 199 -6.51 4.06 6.09
CA TRP A 199 -6.85 3.14 7.17
C TRP A 199 -7.13 1.72 6.67
N LEU A 200 -7.07 0.71 7.57
CA LEU A 200 -7.30 -0.69 7.19
C LEU A 200 -8.68 -0.94 6.56
N ASP A 201 -9.72 -0.29 7.05
CA ASP A 201 -11.08 -0.39 6.51
C ASP A 201 -11.16 0.20 5.10
N MET A 202 -10.38 1.23 4.81
CA MET A 202 -10.28 1.81 3.46
C MET A 202 -9.57 0.84 2.51
N MET A 203 -8.50 0.18 2.96
CA MET A 203 -7.79 -0.84 2.16
C MET A 203 -8.61 -2.12 1.98
N ALA A 204 -9.52 -2.44 2.90
CA ALA A 204 -10.37 -3.63 2.81
C ALA A 204 -11.36 -3.56 1.63
N HIS A 205 -11.58 -2.37 1.09
CA HIS A 205 -12.46 -2.12 -0.05
C HIS A 205 -11.65 -1.49 -1.20
N PRO A 206 -11.23 -2.27 -2.23
CA PRO A 206 -10.33 -1.75 -3.26
C PRO A 206 -10.85 -0.50 -3.98
N ASP A 207 -12.17 -0.40 -4.17
CA ASP A 207 -12.80 0.80 -4.76
C ASP A 207 -12.60 2.06 -3.91
N TRP A 208 -12.56 1.92 -2.58
CA TRP A 208 -12.31 3.03 -1.67
C TRP A 208 -10.83 3.40 -1.67
N LEU A 209 -9.94 2.40 -1.68
CA LEU A 209 -8.50 2.63 -1.79
C LEU A 209 -8.14 3.40 -3.06
N GLU A 210 -8.68 3.00 -4.22
CA GLU A 210 -8.49 3.68 -5.50
C GLU A 210 -8.97 5.15 -5.43
N ALA A 211 -10.16 5.38 -4.86
CA ALA A 211 -10.71 6.72 -4.70
C ALA A 211 -9.83 7.60 -3.80
N ILE A 212 -9.37 7.08 -2.66
CA ILE A 212 -8.52 7.84 -1.72
C ILE A 212 -7.14 8.13 -2.30
N CYS A 213 -6.56 7.19 -3.05
CA CYS A 213 -5.33 7.43 -3.79
C CYS A 213 -5.53 8.52 -4.85
N SER A 214 -6.66 8.50 -5.58
CA SER A 214 -7.00 9.52 -6.56
C SER A 214 -7.17 10.91 -5.91
N GLU A 215 -7.87 10.99 -4.78
CA GLU A 215 -8.02 12.25 -4.03
C GLU A 215 -6.68 12.80 -3.54
N ALA A 216 -5.73 11.94 -3.15
CA ALA A 216 -4.38 12.36 -2.78
C ALA A 216 -3.61 12.93 -3.97
N ILE A 217 -3.74 12.30 -5.14
CA ILE A 217 -3.14 12.76 -6.41
C ILE A 217 -3.73 14.10 -6.83
N GLU A 218 -5.05 14.24 -6.83
CA GLU A 218 -5.74 15.49 -7.16
C GLU A 218 -5.29 16.64 -6.24
N ALA A 219 -5.15 16.36 -4.95
CA ALA A 219 -4.63 17.34 -4.00
C ALA A 219 -3.18 17.74 -4.30
N ALA A 220 -2.32 16.78 -4.70
CA ALA A 220 -0.94 17.06 -5.10
C ALA A 220 -0.87 17.91 -6.38
N VAL A 221 -1.66 17.56 -7.41
CA VAL A 221 -1.75 18.35 -8.65
C VAL A 221 -2.23 19.77 -8.37
N ALA A 222 -3.23 19.95 -7.50
CA ALA A 222 -3.71 21.27 -7.12
C ALA A 222 -2.60 22.10 -6.43
N GLN A 223 -1.83 21.50 -5.52
CA GLN A 223 -0.69 22.16 -4.87
C GLN A 223 0.41 22.54 -5.89
N LEU A 224 0.69 21.67 -6.86
CA LEU A 224 1.67 21.93 -7.93
C LEU A 224 1.28 23.18 -8.74
N VAL A 225 0.01 23.31 -9.12
CA VAL A 225 -0.50 24.47 -9.87
C VAL A 225 -0.38 25.76 -9.05
N CYS A 226 -0.82 25.74 -7.79
CA CYS A 226 -0.74 26.90 -6.89
C CYS A 226 0.72 27.38 -6.71
N ASN A 227 1.64 26.44 -6.43
CA ASN A 227 3.05 26.75 -6.25
C ASN A 227 3.69 27.30 -7.55
N GLY A 228 3.24 26.83 -8.72
CA GLY A 228 3.67 27.34 -10.02
C GLY A 228 3.22 28.79 -10.28
N GLU A 229 2.02 29.17 -9.88
CA GLU A 229 1.50 30.55 -10.00
C GLU A 229 2.24 31.52 -9.07
N GLU A 230 2.53 31.12 -7.84
CA GLU A 230 3.32 31.91 -6.90
C GLU A 230 4.74 32.15 -7.43
N ARG A 231 5.41 31.11 -7.96
CA ARG A 231 6.73 31.27 -8.57
C ARG A 231 6.71 32.22 -9.78
N ARG A 232 5.67 32.18 -10.61
CA ARG A 232 5.52 33.08 -11.77
C ARG A 232 5.31 34.53 -11.37
N THR A 233 4.60 34.80 -10.27
CA THR A 233 4.36 36.16 -9.78
C THR A 233 5.55 36.77 -9.04
N LEU A 234 6.44 35.93 -8.48
CA LEU A 234 7.64 36.35 -7.77
C LEU A 234 8.84 36.65 -8.68
N VAL A 235 8.85 36.22 -9.95
CA VAL A 235 9.89 36.61 -10.91
C VAL A 235 9.64 38.07 -11.33
N PRO A 236 10.50 39.04 -10.92
CA PRO A 236 10.34 40.41 -11.39
C PRO A 236 10.63 40.43 -12.87
N ASP A 237 9.71 40.97 -13.66
CA ASP A 237 9.87 41.18 -15.09
C ASP A 237 11.15 42.00 -15.34
N ARG A 238 12.25 41.30 -15.67
CA ARG A 238 13.55 41.92 -15.96
C ARG A 238 13.50 42.81 -17.19
N ASN A 239 12.39 42.82 -17.95
CA ASN A 239 12.22 43.67 -19.13
C ASN A 239 11.53 45.02 -18.85
N ALA A 240 11.07 45.31 -17.62
CA ALA A 240 10.39 46.57 -17.31
C ALA A 240 11.32 47.78 -17.05
N ARG A 241 12.65 47.67 -17.30
CA ARG A 241 13.61 48.78 -17.12
C ARG A 241 14.38 49.15 -18.39
N TYR A 242 13.72 49.33 -19.52
CA TYR A 242 14.29 50.18 -20.59
C TYR A 242 13.17 50.90 -21.34
N GLY A 243 12.81 52.10 -20.88
CA GLY A 243 11.87 52.95 -21.61
C GLY A 243 11.56 54.27 -20.93
N LYS A 244 12.06 55.37 -21.51
CA LYS A 244 11.71 56.78 -21.25
C LYS A 244 12.17 57.41 -19.92
N ARG A 245 13.40 57.96 -19.93
CA ARG A 245 13.67 59.28 -19.35
C ARG A 245 14.62 60.09 -20.24
N ARG A 246 14.05 60.95 -21.09
CA ARG A 246 14.55 62.24 -21.64
C ARG A 246 13.27 62.93 -22.15
N SER A 247 12.91 64.17 -21.85
CA SER A 247 13.66 65.37 -21.46
C SER A 247 12.67 66.36 -20.81
N LEU A 248 13.00 66.91 -19.64
CA LEU A 248 12.42 68.18 -19.17
C LEU A 248 13.57 69.17 -19.03
N SER A 249 13.53 70.19 -19.88
CA SER A 249 14.45 71.31 -19.92
C SER A 249 14.06 72.40 -18.94
N SER A 250 15.04 72.81 -18.11
CA SER A 250 15.19 74.13 -17.46
C SER A 250 14.15 74.50 -16.37
N PRO A 251 14.41 75.47 -15.44
CA PRO A 251 15.56 76.39 -15.37
C PRO A 251 16.17 76.53 -13.97
N TYR A 252 17.45 76.96 -13.86
CA TYR A 252 17.87 77.72 -12.67
C TYR A 252 18.92 78.79 -13.00
N ARG A 253 18.54 80.02 -12.63
CA ARG A 253 19.32 81.24 -12.54
C ARG A 253 20.62 81.04 -11.76
N ARG A 254 21.69 81.70 -12.22
CA ARG A 254 22.89 81.97 -11.42
C ARG A 254 23.05 83.49 -11.33
N VAL A 255 23.20 83.98 -10.09
CA VAL A 255 23.55 85.37 -9.72
C VAL A 255 24.93 85.34 -9.08
N ARG A 256 25.67 86.46 -9.22
CA ARG A 256 27.03 86.85 -8.76
C ARG A 256 28.08 86.74 -9.88
N GLU A 257 28.83 87.78 -10.22
CA GLU A 257 29.10 89.12 -9.61
C GLU A 257 28.87 90.26 -10.62
#